data_AF-A0A958D3B1-F1
#
_entry.id   AF-A0A958D3B1-F1
#
_cell.length_a   1.000
_cell.length_b   1.000
_cell.length_c   1.000
_cell.angle_alpha   90.00
_cell.angle_beta   90.00
_cell.angle_gamma   90.00
#
_symmetry.space_group_name_H-M   'P 1'
#
loop_
_entity.id
_entity.type
_entity.pdbx_description
1 polymer ?
#
loop_
_entity_poly.entity_id
_entity_poly.type
_entity_poly.pdbx_seq_one_letter_code
_entity_poly.pdbx_strand_id
1 'polypeptide(L)'
;TSFDWSGIRAPYIVATENDALNGVSMLLGHLLSNTAQIFADVRTYWSPDAVKRVTGYDLEGVAAGGILHLINSGPATLDGTGQQTRDGKPVMKPYWEVTPEEAQACLDATTWHCGVREYFRGGGWSTRFRTRGGMPVTMCRINLVKGLGPAMQIAEGWTVELPDAVHETLDERTNPTWPTTWFVPRTTGSGPFRDVYTVMNNWGANHGAIGYGH
;
A
#
# COMPACT_ATOMS: atom_id res chain seq x y z
N THR A 1 11.50 -4.76 3.99
CA THR A 1 11.32 -4.77 5.45
C THR A 1 12.56 -4.25 6.13
N SER A 2 12.40 -3.60 7.29
CA SER A 2 13.46 -3.03 8.14
C SER A 2 14.09 -4.02 9.13
N PHE A 3 13.80 -5.31 8.99
CA PHE A 3 14.34 -6.36 9.84
C PHE A 3 14.30 -7.71 9.13
N ASP A 4 15.20 -8.61 9.51
CA ASP A 4 15.16 -10.03 9.15
C ASP A 4 15.85 -10.87 10.24
N TRP A 5 16.25 -12.11 9.93
CA TRP A 5 16.93 -13.01 10.88
C TRP A 5 18.26 -12.46 11.41
N SER A 6 18.88 -11.49 10.73
CA SER A 6 20.11 -10.82 11.18
C SER A 6 19.84 -9.66 12.14
N GLY A 7 18.57 -9.33 12.39
CA GLY A 7 18.13 -8.23 13.24
C GLY A 7 17.54 -7.05 12.45
N ILE A 8 17.39 -5.93 13.14
CA ILE A 8 16.86 -4.68 12.60
C ILE A 8 17.94 -3.99 11.77
N ARG A 9 17.60 -3.54 10.56
CA ARG A 9 18.53 -2.95 9.58
C ARG A 9 17.83 -2.04 8.57
N ALA A 10 18.63 -1.27 7.82
CA ALA A 10 18.10 -0.52 6.69
C ALA A 10 17.40 -1.47 5.68
N PRO A 11 16.20 -1.11 5.17
CA PRO A 11 15.51 -1.90 4.17
C PRO A 11 16.24 -1.86 2.83
N TYR A 12 16.21 -2.98 2.09
CA TYR A 12 16.68 -3.00 0.70
C TYR A 12 15.53 -2.64 -0.23
N ILE A 13 15.81 -1.80 -1.23
CA ILE A 13 14.84 -1.44 -2.27
C ILE A 13 14.94 -2.43 -3.42
N VAL A 14 13.93 -3.30 -3.51
CA VAL A 14 13.83 -4.34 -4.52
C VAL A 14 12.44 -4.27 -5.13
N ALA A 15 12.38 -4.05 -6.44
CA ALA A 15 11.12 -3.89 -7.17
C ALA A 15 10.58 -5.24 -7.66
N THR A 16 9.32 -5.53 -7.33
CA THR A 16 8.58 -6.64 -7.92
C THR A 16 8.51 -6.48 -9.45
N GLU A 17 8.48 -7.60 -10.17
CA GLU A 17 8.37 -7.65 -11.64
C GLU A 17 9.47 -6.91 -12.41
N ASN A 18 10.60 -6.62 -11.75
CA ASN A 18 11.68 -5.81 -12.33
C ASN A 18 11.17 -4.45 -12.85
N ASP A 19 10.13 -3.89 -12.23
CA ASP A 19 9.64 -2.55 -12.55
C ASP A 19 10.64 -1.51 -12.00
N ALA A 20 11.63 -1.18 -12.81
CA ALA A 20 12.66 -0.21 -12.46
C ALA A 20 12.08 1.16 -12.11
N LEU A 21 10.96 1.58 -12.69
CA LEU A 21 10.38 2.90 -12.43
C LEU A 21 9.67 2.94 -11.08
N ASN A 22 9.00 1.85 -10.68
CA ASN A 22 8.56 1.74 -9.29
C ASN A 22 9.74 1.62 -8.33
N GLY A 23 10.80 0.90 -8.72
CA GLY A 23 12.04 0.81 -7.96
C GLY A 23 12.69 2.17 -7.69
N VAL A 24 12.75 3.06 -8.70
CA VAL A 24 13.23 4.46 -8.51
C VAL A 24 12.26 5.27 -7.66
N SER A 25 10.95 5.06 -7.80
CA SER A 25 9.94 5.72 -6.96
C SER A 25 10.10 5.35 -5.48
N MET A 26 10.28 4.05 -5.19
CA MET A 26 10.60 3.54 -3.86
C MET A 26 11.96 4.07 -3.38
N LEU A 27 12.99 4.07 -4.23
CA LEU A 27 14.31 4.57 -3.84
C LEU A 27 14.24 6.05 -3.41
N LEU A 28 13.51 6.88 -4.15
CA LEU A 28 13.30 8.28 -3.80
C LEU A 28 12.60 8.42 -2.44
N GLY A 29 11.50 7.70 -2.23
CA GLY A 29 10.80 7.69 -0.94
C GLY A 29 11.69 7.23 0.22
N HIS A 30 12.49 6.18 0.00
CA HIS A 30 13.44 5.67 0.99
C HIS A 30 14.53 6.68 1.34
N LEU A 31 15.14 7.34 0.35
CA LEU A 31 16.21 8.32 0.57
C LEU A 31 15.71 9.58 1.29
N LEU A 32 14.43 9.95 1.12
CA LEU A 32 13.83 11.10 1.80
C LEU A 32 13.41 10.82 3.24
N SER A 33 12.96 9.60 3.53
CA SER A 33 12.32 9.25 4.79
C SER A 33 13.16 8.32 5.69
N ASN A 34 14.13 7.61 5.10
CA ASN A 34 14.84 6.48 5.68
C ASN A 34 13.94 5.31 6.12
N THR A 35 12.68 5.29 5.72
CA THR A 35 11.73 4.21 6.03
C THR A 35 11.69 3.16 4.92
N ALA A 36 11.17 1.98 5.25
CA ALA A 36 10.78 1.01 4.23
C ALA A 36 9.68 1.58 3.31
N GLN A 37 9.54 0.99 2.12
CA GLN A 37 8.59 1.43 1.10
C GLN A 37 7.71 0.25 0.69
N ILE A 38 6.41 0.49 0.55
CA ILE A 38 5.46 -0.50 0.06
C ILE A 38 5.43 -0.41 -1.47
N PHE A 39 5.64 -1.54 -2.14
CA PHE A 39 5.30 -1.71 -3.55
C PHE A 39 3.86 -2.20 -3.61
N ALA A 40 3.01 -1.63 -4.47
CA ALA A 40 1.65 -2.13 -4.66
C ALA A 40 1.15 -1.98 -6.10
N ASP A 41 0.25 -2.88 -6.51
CA ASP A 41 -0.67 -2.60 -7.62
C ASP A 41 -1.75 -1.63 -7.16
N VAL A 42 -2.08 -0.66 -8.01
CA VAL A 42 -3.29 0.17 -7.92
C VAL A 42 -4.44 -0.62 -8.53
N ARG A 43 -4.96 -1.57 -7.74
CA ARG A 43 -5.76 -2.69 -8.24
C ARG A 43 -7.20 -2.31 -8.56
N THR A 44 -7.88 -1.64 -7.63
CA THR A 44 -9.32 -1.39 -7.73
C THR A 44 -9.69 -0.03 -7.15
N TYR A 45 -10.53 0.72 -7.86
CA TYR A 45 -11.31 1.80 -7.28
C TYR A 45 -12.65 1.26 -6.83
N TRP A 46 -12.95 1.46 -5.55
CA TRP A 46 -14.25 1.17 -4.95
C TRP A 46 -14.99 2.48 -4.70
N SER A 47 -15.98 2.76 -5.56
CA SER A 47 -16.90 3.89 -5.31
C SER A 47 -17.78 3.60 -4.09
N PRO A 48 -18.31 4.64 -3.42
CA PRO A 48 -19.27 4.47 -2.33
C PRO A 48 -20.46 3.59 -2.75
N ASP A 49 -21.03 3.85 -3.91
CA ASP A 49 -22.14 3.06 -4.46
C ASP A 49 -21.76 1.58 -4.70
N ALA A 50 -20.54 1.33 -5.17
CA ALA A 50 -20.07 -0.04 -5.41
C ALA A 50 -19.88 -0.80 -4.10
N VAL A 51 -19.34 -0.17 -3.05
CA VAL A 51 -19.23 -0.77 -1.72
C VAL A 51 -20.62 -1.05 -1.16
N LYS A 52 -21.51 -0.05 -1.11
CA LYS A 52 -22.88 -0.22 -0.62
C LYS A 52 -23.61 -1.34 -1.33
N ARG A 53 -23.48 -1.44 -2.66
CA ARG A 53 -24.13 -2.48 -3.46
C ARG A 53 -23.66 -3.89 -3.08
N VAL A 54 -22.39 -4.09 -2.74
CA VAL A 54 -21.84 -5.44 -2.50
C VAL A 54 -21.75 -5.82 -1.03
N THR A 55 -21.77 -4.85 -0.11
CA THR A 55 -21.64 -5.10 1.34
C THR A 55 -22.83 -4.58 2.15
N GLY A 56 -23.69 -3.74 1.57
CA GLY A 56 -24.75 -3.02 2.29
C GLY A 56 -24.25 -1.85 3.14
N TYR A 57 -22.94 -1.58 3.15
CA TYR A 57 -22.31 -0.57 3.99
C TYR A 57 -22.11 0.76 3.24
N ASP A 58 -22.53 1.86 3.87
CA ASP A 58 -22.18 3.21 3.43
C ASP A 58 -20.78 3.56 3.92
N LEU A 59 -19.86 3.92 3.03
CA LEU A 59 -18.53 4.38 3.44
C LEU A 59 -18.64 5.69 4.21
N GLU A 60 -17.89 5.80 5.31
CA GLU A 60 -17.93 6.94 6.23
C GLU A 60 -16.55 7.59 6.42
N GLY A 61 -16.53 8.75 7.07
CA GLY A 61 -15.30 9.48 7.40
C GLY A 61 -14.49 9.86 6.16
N VAL A 62 -13.18 9.69 6.22
CA VAL A 62 -12.29 9.96 5.07
C VAL A 62 -12.59 9.07 3.87
N ALA A 63 -13.16 7.88 4.06
CA ALA A 63 -13.50 6.94 3.00
C ALA A 63 -14.82 7.27 2.28
N ALA A 64 -15.60 8.25 2.74
CA ALA A 64 -16.92 8.56 2.20
C ALA A 64 -16.92 8.90 0.69
N GLY A 65 -15.79 9.38 0.15
CA GLY A 65 -15.62 9.67 -1.28
C GLY A 65 -15.20 8.48 -2.15
N GLY A 66 -15.04 7.29 -1.57
CA GLY A 66 -14.49 6.10 -2.21
C GLY A 66 -13.09 5.76 -1.72
N ILE A 67 -12.61 4.57 -2.07
CA ILE A 67 -11.31 4.03 -1.64
C ILE A 67 -10.59 3.37 -2.82
N LEU A 68 -9.25 3.33 -2.75
CA LEU A 68 -8.40 2.54 -3.63
C LEU A 68 -7.91 1.30 -2.89
N HIS A 69 -7.97 0.14 -3.56
CA HIS A 69 -7.34 -1.09 -3.11
C HIS A 69 -5.92 -1.15 -3.64
N LEU A 70 -4.94 -0.98 -2.75
CA LEU A 70 -3.54 -1.16 -3.07
C LEU A 70 -3.11 -2.54 -2.59
N ILE A 71 -2.67 -3.40 -3.51
CA ILE A 71 -2.39 -4.81 -3.20
C ILE A 71 -1.38 -5.39 -4.20
N ASN A 72 -0.14 -5.59 -3.78
CA ASN A 72 0.86 -6.20 -4.66
C ASN A 72 0.55 -7.67 -4.93
N SER A 73 1.13 -8.21 -6.00
CA SER A 73 1.02 -9.61 -6.42
C SER A 73 1.77 -10.63 -5.52
N GLY A 74 1.79 -10.41 -4.20
CA GLY A 74 2.31 -11.32 -3.20
C GLY A 74 3.21 -10.67 -2.13
N PRO A 75 4.30 -9.99 -2.48
CA PRO A 75 5.23 -9.44 -1.49
C PRO A 75 4.91 -7.99 -1.11
N ALA A 76 5.04 -7.64 0.16
CA ALA A 76 5.11 -6.25 0.61
C ALA A 76 6.05 -6.15 1.82
N THR A 77 6.56 -4.95 2.09
CA THR A 77 7.37 -4.74 3.30
C THR A 77 6.52 -4.97 4.56
N LEU A 78 7.04 -5.70 5.55
CA LEU A 78 6.28 -6.01 6.78
C LEU A 78 6.05 -4.77 7.66
N ASP A 79 6.88 -3.74 7.52
CA ASP A 79 6.61 -2.39 8.04
C ASP A 79 5.23 -1.86 7.59
N GLY A 80 4.79 -2.24 6.39
CA GLY A 80 3.51 -1.83 5.81
C GLY A 80 2.28 -2.42 6.52
N THR A 81 2.48 -3.28 7.51
CA THR A 81 1.41 -3.67 8.45
C THR A 81 0.91 -2.47 9.26
N GLY A 82 1.76 -1.47 9.51
CA GLY A 82 1.46 -0.32 10.37
C GLY A 82 1.48 -0.66 11.87
N GLN A 83 2.15 -1.75 12.27
CA GLN A 83 2.24 -2.16 13.67
C GLN A 83 3.30 -1.40 14.48
N GLN A 84 4.23 -0.72 13.81
CA GLN A 84 5.11 0.27 14.47
C GLN A 84 4.27 1.47 14.91
N THR A 85 4.62 2.06 16.06
CA THR A 85 3.83 3.16 16.63
C THR A 85 4.66 4.36 17.04
N ARG A 86 4.05 5.54 16.92
CA ARG A 86 4.53 6.80 17.49
C ARG A 86 3.33 7.55 18.05
N ASP A 87 3.39 7.96 19.32
CA ASP A 87 2.29 8.63 20.03
C ASP A 87 0.95 7.87 19.94
N GLY A 88 1.01 6.53 20.01
CA GLY A 88 -0.15 5.64 19.91
C GLY A 88 -0.75 5.49 18.51
N LYS A 89 -0.16 6.10 17.48
CA LYS A 89 -0.64 6.04 16.08
C LYS A 89 0.22 5.09 15.23
N PRO A 90 -0.37 4.42 14.22
CA PRO A 90 0.39 3.56 13.30
C PRO A 90 1.31 4.38 12.40
N VAL A 91 2.55 3.92 12.25
CA VAL A 91 3.59 4.57 11.44
C VAL A 91 4.47 3.54 10.73
N MET A 92 5.36 4.01 9.84
CA MET A 92 6.56 3.27 9.43
C MET A 92 7.77 4.12 9.80
N LYS A 93 8.74 3.57 10.52
CA LYS A 93 9.87 4.32 11.09
C LYS A 93 11.18 4.05 10.34
N PRO A 94 12.16 4.96 10.45
CA PRO A 94 13.54 4.63 10.14
C PRO A 94 14.00 3.44 11.00
N TYR A 95 14.80 2.55 10.43
CA TYR A 95 15.13 1.27 11.09
C TYR A 95 15.80 1.44 12.46
N TRP A 96 16.59 2.50 12.68
CA TRP A 96 17.24 2.77 13.97
C TRP A 96 16.27 3.18 15.08
N GLU A 97 15.00 3.45 14.75
CA GLU A 97 13.94 3.75 15.72
C GLU A 97 12.97 2.57 15.91
N VAL A 98 13.07 1.52 15.10
CA VAL A 98 12.24 0.32 15.22
C VAL A 98 12.73 -0.49 16.42
N THR A 99 11.81 -0.92 17.29
CA THR A 99 12.15 -1.79 18.42
C THR A 99 11.94 -3.27 18.07
N PRO A 100 12.60 -4.21 18.78
CA PRO A 100 12.35 -5.64 18.59
C PRO A 100 10.88 -6.02 18.74
N GLU A 101 10.15 -5.39 19.66
CA GLU A 101 8.73 -5.63 19.91
C GLU A 101 7.87 -5.23 18.71
N GLU A 102 8.19 -4.11 18.05
CA GLU A 102 7.47 -3.69 16.86
C GLU A 102 7.80 -4.54 15.63
N ALA A 103 9.05 -4.98 15.50
CA ALA A 103 9.45 -5.95 14.47
C ALA A 103 8.67 -7.27 14.65
N GLN A 104 8.55 -7.74 15.89
CA GLN A 104 7.73 -8.91 16.22
C GLN A 104 6.24 -8.67 15.94
N ALA A 105 5.69 -7.51 16.31
CA ALA A 105 4.30 -7.18 16.02
C ALA A 105 4.00 -7.15 14.51
N CYS A 106 4.94 -6.66 13.69
CA CYS A 106 4.82 -6.73 12.23
C CYS A 106 4.82 -8.18 11.71
N LEU A 107 5.62 -9.07 12.31
CA LEU A 107 5.63 -10.50 11.98
C LEU A 107 4.31 -11.16 12.40
N ASP A 108 3.83 -10.91 13.61
CA ASP A 108 2.60 -11.49 14.16
C ASP A 108 1.35 -11.04 13.36
N ALA A 109 1.35 -9.82 12.83
CA ALA A 109 0.31 -9.31 11.96
C ALA A 109 0.37 -9.88 10.52
N THR A 110 1.38 -10.68 10.20
CA THR A 110 1.62 -11.24 8.87
C THR A 110 1.37 -12.74 8.85
N THR A 111 0.60 -13.19 7.88
CA THR A 111 0.44 -14.63 7.56
C THR A 111 1.05 -14.93 6.20
N TRP A 112 1.49 -16.17 6.01
CA TRP A 112 2.19 -16.61 4.80
C TRP A 112 1.32 -17.61 4.05
N HIS A 113 0.99 -17.31 2.80
CA HIS A 113 0.04 -18.09 2.01
C HIS A 113 0.71 -18.67 0.78
N CYS A 114 0.42 -19.94 0.46
CA CYS A 114 0.95 -20.59 -0.73
C CYS A 114 0.59 -19.81 -2.00
N GLY A 115 1.57 -19.61 -2.88
CA GLY A 115 1.33 -19.00 -4.19
C GLY A 115 0.28 -19.78 -5.00
N VAL A 116 -0.65 -19.05 -5.61
CA VAL A 116 -1.69 -19.62 -6.48
C VAL A 116 -1.03 -20.27 -7.69
N ARG A 117 -1.06 -21.61 -7.78
CA ARG A 117 -0.23 -22.40 -8.71
C ARG A 117 -0.55 -22.15 -10.18
N GLU A 118 -1.76 -21.70 -10.48
CA GLU A 118 -2.20 -21.27 -11.80
C GLU A 118 -1.34 -20.09 -12.32
N TYR A 119 -0.91 -19.20 -11.42
CA TYR A 119 -0.01 -18.08 -11.71
C TYR A 119 1.45 -18.43 -11.42
N PHE A 120 1.73 -19.00 -10.25
CA PHE A 120 3.06 -19.30 -9.75
C PHE A 120 3.30 -20.82 -9.74
N ARG A 121 3.58 -21.40 -10.91
CA ARG A 121 3.73 -22.86 -11.08
C ARG A 121 4.80 -23.48 -10.19
N GLY A 122 5.84 -22.71 -9.85
CA GLY A 122 6.91 -23.10 -8.94
C GLY A 122 6.55 -23.02 -7.45
N GLY A 123 5.33 -22.60 -7.11
CA GLY A 123 4.92 -22.32 -5.74
C GLY A 123 5.47 -20.99 -5.22
N GLY A 124 5.73 -20.92 -3.92
CA GLY A 124 6.16 -19.72 -3.21
C GLY A 124 5.23 -19.37 -2.04
N TRP A 125 5.61 -18.36 -1.27
CA TRP A 125 4.84 -17.85 -0.13
C TRP A 125 4.58 -16.35 -0.32
N SER A 126 3.31 -16.00 -0.49
CA SER A 126 2.84 -14.62 -0.47
C SER A 126 2.75 -14.10 0.96
N THR A 127 3.00 -12.80 1.11
CA THR A 127 2.83 -12.05 2.35
C THR A 127 1.38 -11.59 2.44
N ARG A 128 0.68 -11.90 3.52
CA ARG A 128 -0.67 -11.40 3.77
C ARG A 128 -0.72 -10.64 5.08
N PHE A 129 -1.11 -9.38 5.00
CA PHE A 129 -1.51 -8.55 6.14
C PHE A 129 -2.56 -7.53 5.68
N ARG A 130 -3.19 -6.86 6.65
CA ARG A 130 -4.03 -5.68 6.43
C ARG A 130 -3.36 -4.47 7.07
N THR A 131 -3.00 -3.46 6.29
CA THR A 131 -2.41 -2.23 6.83
C THR A 131 -3.40 -1.55 7.77
N ARG A 132 -2.94 -1.14 8.96
CA ARG A 132 -3.76 -0.38 9.91
C ARG A 132 -4.22 0.95 9.32
N GLY A 133 -5.46 1.34 9.61
CA GLY A 133 -6.04 2.62 9.18
C GLY A 133 -5.51 3.82 9.96
N GLY A 134 -5.68 5.02 9.40
CA GLY A 134 -5.32 6.30 10.02
C GLY A 134 -3.86 6.72 9.84
N MET A 135 -3.07 5.96 9.07
CA MET A 135 -1.68 6.30 8.78
C MET A 135 -1.60 7.28 7.60
N PRO A 136 -0.98 8.47 7.74
CA PRO A 136 -0.71 9.34 6.59
C PRO A 136 0.33 8.65 5.69
N VAL A 137 0.04 8.64 4.39
CA VAL A 137 0.92 8.02 3.39
C VAL A 137 0.93 8.86 2.12
N THR A 138 2.03 8.75 1.39
CA THR A 138 2.20 9.34 0.06
C THR A 138 2.44 8.23 -0.94
N MET A 139 1.54 8.12 -1.93
CA MET A 139 1.72 7.25 -3.09
C MET A 139 2.42 8.04 -4.19
N CYS A 140 3.50 7.50 -4.75
CA CYS A 140 4.22 8.12 -5.86
C CYS A 140 4.53 7.15 -7.00
N ARG A 141 4.70 7.70 -8.20
CA ARG A 141 5.07 6.95 -9.40
C ARG A 141 5.86 7.83 -10.35
N ILE A 142 7.00 7.32 -10.81
CA ILE A 142 7.73 7.87 -11.95
C ILE A 142 7.31 7.10 -13.21
N ASN A 143 7.03 7.83 -14.29
CA ASN A 143 6.76 7.27 -15.61
C ASN A 143 7.71 7.91 -16.64
N LEU A 144 8.03 7.19 -17.71
CA LEU A 144 8.77 7.74 -18.85
C LEU A 144 7.79 8.01 -20.00
N VAL A 145 7.68 9.28 -20.40
CA VAL A 145 6.81 9.71 -21.49
C VAL A 145 7.66 10.15 -22.68
N LYS A 146 7.47 9.51 -23.84
CA LYS A 146 8.22 9.82 -25.06
C LYS A 146 8.05 11.30 -25.44
N GLY A 147 9.15 12.01 -25.62
CA GLY A 147 9.18 13.43 -25.97
C GLY A 147 9.12 14.39 -24.78
N LEU A 148 8.79 13.91 -23.58
CA LEU A 148 8.83 14.69 -22.34
C LEU A 148 10.01 14.26 -21.45
N GLY A 149 10.26 12.96 -21.33
CA GLY A 149 11.21 12.38 -20.38
C GLY A 149 10.50 11.84 -19.13
N PRO A 150 11.16 11.80 -17.96
CA PRO A 150 10.55 11.34 -16.72
C PRO A 150 9.51 12.34 -16.20
N ALA A 151 8.36 11.82 -15.79
CA ALA A 151 7.29 12.56 -15.11
C ALA A 151 6.93 11.85 -13.80
N MET A 152 6.78 12.62 -12.73
CA MET A 152 6.43 12.10 -11.40
C MET A 152 4.98 12.43 -11.06
N GLN A 153 4.29 11.46 -10.48
CA GLN A 153 2.95 11.57 -9.92
C GLN A 153 3.05 11.37 -8.40
N ILE A 154 2.30 12.18 -7.64
CA ILE A 154 2.28 12.16 -6.17
C ILE A 154 0.83 12.29 -5.74
N ALA A 155 0.37 11.39 -4.89
CA ALA A 155 -0.94 11.45 -4.25
C ALA A 155 -0.77 11.21 -2.73
N GLU A 156 -0.80 12.29 -1.95
CA GLU A 156 -0.93 12.22 -0.50
C GLU A 156 -2.31 11.70 -0.11
N GLY A 157 -2.39 10.98 1.01
CA GLY A 157 -3.65 10.50 1.54
C GLY A 157 -3.47 9.75 2.85
N TRP A 158 -4.43 8.87 3.14
CA TRP A 158 -4.43 8.10 4.37
C TRP A 158 -4.77 6.65 4.09
N THR A 159 -4.20 5.75 4.88
CA THR A 159 -4.73 4.40 5.02
C THR A 159 -6.05 4.45 5.79
N VAL A 160 -6.97 3.55 5.48
CA VAL A 160 -8.26 3.47 6.17
C VAL A 160 -8.54 2.06 6.65
N GLU A 161 -9.26 1.97 7.77
CA GLU A 161 -9.76 0.70 8.27
C GLU A 161 -11.23 0.57 7.91
N LEU A 162 -11.59 -0.56 7.31
CA LEU A 162 -12.98 -0.92 7.01
C LEU A 162 -13.47 -1.87 8.10
N PRO A 163 -14.79 -1.89 8.41
CA PRO A 163 -15.36 -2.95 9.23
C PRO A 163 -14.99 -4.33 8.66
N ASP A 164 -14.74 -5.31 9.54
CA ASP A 164 -14.17 -6.60 9.13
C ASP A 164 -14.99 -7.31 8.05
N ALA A 165 -16.32 -7.33 8.18
CA ALA A 165 -17.21 -7.93 7.17
C ALA A 165 -17.15 -7.22 5.80
N VAL A 166 -16.94 -5.90 5.80
CA VAL A 166 -16.76 -5.12 4.57
C VAL A 166 -15.41 -5.46 3.95
N HIS A 167 -14.34 -5.45 4.74
CA HIS A 167 -13.00 -5.83 4.27
C HIS A 167 -13.01 -7.24 3.66
N GLU A 168 -13.52 -8.23 4.37
CA GLU A 168 -13.56 -9.64 3.95
C GLU A 168 -14.29 -9.79 2.62
N THR A 169 -15.48 -9.18 2.49
CA THR A 169 -16.26 -9.21 1.24
C THR A 169 -15.47 -8.66 0.04
N LEU A 170 -14.67 -7.61 0.22
CA LEU A 170 -13.88 -7.02 -0.87
C LEU A 170 -12.56 -7.78 -1.12
N ASP A 171 -11.92 -8.28 -0.06
CA ASP A 171 -10.63 -9.00 -0.07
C ASP A 171 -10.76 -10.36 -0.77
N GLU A 172 -11.76 -11.16 -0.38
CA GLU A 172 -12.04 -12.49 -0.96
C GLU A 172 -12.32 -12.42 -2.46
N ARG A 173 -12.94 -11.33 -2.93
CA ARG A 173 -13.28 -11.13 -4.34
C ARG A 173 -12.10 -10.63 -5.18
N THR A 174 -10.99 -10.24 -4.55
CA THR A 174 -9.86 -9.61 -5.24
C THR A 174 -8.64 -10.53 -5.25
N ASN A 175 -8.03 -10.75 -4.09
CA ASN A 175 -7.03 -11.79 -3.84
C ASN A 175 -6.73 -11.87 -2.33
N PRO A 176 -7.34 -12.81 -1.58
CA PRO A 176 -7.23 -12.83 -0.12
C PRO A 176 -5.88 -13.37 0.39
N THR A 177 -4.97 -13.79 -0.50
CA THR A 177 -3.64 -14.29 -0.11
C THR A 177 -2.56 -13.20 -0.13
N TRP A 178 -2.89 -11.99 -0.58
CA TRP A 178 -1.96 -10.89 -0.83
C TRP A 178 -2.12 -9.77 0.22
N PRO A 179 -1.15 -8.83 0.33
CA PRO A 179 -1.16 -7.80 1.37
C PRO A 179 -2.03 -6.61 0.96
N THR A 180 -3.02 -6.27 1.78
CA THR A 180 -4.02 -5.23 1.47
C THR A 180 -3.72 -3.92 2.21
N THR A 181 -3.68 -2.82 1.46
CA THR A 181 -3.74 -1.46 1.98
C THR A 181 -4.95 -0.74 1.36
N TRP A 182 -5.91 -0.33 2.18
CA TRP A 182 -7.01 0.54 1.74
C TRP A 182 -6.55 1.98 1.82
N PHE A 183 -6.55 2.68 0.69
CA PHE A 183 -6.01 4.03 0.56
C PHE A 183 -7.08 5.02 0.12
N VAL A 184 -7.07 6.20 0.73
CA VAL A 184 -7.90 7.34 0.32
C VAL A 184 -6.98 8.51 -0.02
N PRO A 185 -6.90 8.94 -1.28
CA PRO A 185 -6.16 10.15 -1.63
C PRO A 185 -6.88 11.40 -1.10
N ARG A 186 -6.10 12.41 -0.70
CA ARG A 186 -6.63 13.74 -0.41
C ARG A 186 -7.16 14.36 -1.71
N THR A 187 -8.45 14.71 -1.74
CA THR A 187 -9.09 15.35 -2.90
C THR A 187 -9.21 16.86 -2.71
N THR A 188 -9.29 17.60 -3.82
CA THR A 188 -9.36 19.07 -3.87
C THR A 188 -10.61 19.58 -4.60
N GLY A 189 -11.42 18.69 -5.17
CA GLY A 189 -12.60 19.06 -5.96
C GLY A 189 -12.28 19.57 -7.37
N SER A 190 -11.02 19.54 -7.81
CA SER A 190 -10.63 19.95 -9.17
C SER A 190 -9.43 19.16 -9.72
N GLY A 191 -9.24 19.21 -11.05
CA GLY A 191 -8.11 18.58 -11.73
C GLY A 191 -8.00 17.06 -11.49
N PRO A 192 -6.78 16.50 -11.47
CA PRO A 192 -6.55 15.08 -11.17
C PRO A 192 -6.98 14.64 -9.75
N PHE A 193 -7.25 15.59 -8.86
CA PHE A 193 -7.68 15.37 -7.48
C PHE A 193 -9.15 15.75 -7.24
N ARG A 194 -9.96 15.80 -8.30
CA ARG A 194 -11.39 16.12 -8.17
C ARG A 194 -12.12 15.18 -7.23
N ASP A 195 -11.92 13.88 -7.43
CA ASP A 195 -12.52 12.79 -6.67
C ASP A 195 -11.60 11.56 -6.70
N VAL A 196 -11.87 10.56 -5.87
CA VAL A 196 -11.02 9.36 -5.73
C VAL A 196 -10.90 8.58 -7.05
N TYR A 197 -12.00 8.50 -7.81
CA TYR A 197 -12.00 7.91 -9.15
C TYR A 197 -10.99 8.62 -10.06
N THR A 198 -11.02 9.94 -10.08
CA THR A 198 -10.18 10.76 -10.96
C THR A 198 -8.70 10.58 -10.64
N VAL A 199 -8.35 10.40 -9.36
CA VAL A 199 -6.98 10.08 -8.95
C VAL A 199 -6.51 8.76 -9.58
N MET A 200 -7.30 7.68 -9.45
CA MET A 200 -6.95 6.41 -10.07
C MET A 200 -6.93 6.50 -11.60
N ASN A 201 -7.92 7.16 -12.20
CA ASN A 201 -8.04 7.29 -13.65
C ASN A 201 -6.88 8.07 -14.28
N ASN A 202 -6.22 8.95 -13.52
CA ASN A 202 -5.03 9.68 -13.98
C ASN A 202 -3.72 9.00 -13.56
N TRP A 203 -3.75 7.88 -12.83
CA TRP A 203 -2.53 7.16 -12.44
C TRP A 203 -1.91 6.49 -13.66
N GLY A 204 -0.62 6.75 -13.92
CA GLY A 204 0.02 6.47 -15.21
C GLY A 204 0.57 5.05 -15.39
N ALA A 205 0.38 4.18 -14.40
CA ALA A 205 0.87 2.79 -14.42
C ALA A 205 -0.04 1.89 -13.55
N ASN A 206 0.15 0.57 -13.61
CA ASN A 206 -0.52 -0.34 -12.68
C ASN A 206 0.11 -0.33 -11.28
N HIS A 207 1.37 0.07 -11.14
CA HIS A 207 2.07 0.09 -9.86
C HIS A 207 2.16 1.49 -9.23
N GLY A 208 2.30 1.52 -7.90
CA GLY A 208 2.71 2.69 -7.12
C GLY A 208 3.68 2.29 -6.00
N ALA A 209 4.49 3.26 -5.56
CA ALA A 209 5.29 3.17 -4.35
C ALA A 209 4.63 3.97 -3.24
N ILE A 210 4.49 3.40 -2.05
CA ILE A 210 3.83 4.05 -0.92
C ILE A 210 4.81 4.17 0.25
N GLY A 211 5.00 5.42 0.70
CA GLY A 211 5.80 5.77 1.87
C GLY A 211 4.93 6.33 2.99
N TYR A 212 5.38 6.17 4.24
CA TYR A 212 4.75 6.81 5.41
C TYR A 212 5.03 8.31 5.44
N GLY A 213 4.03 9.09 5.86
CA GLY A 213 4.09 10.54 5.96
C GLY A 213 3.50 11.26 4.74
N HIS A 214 3.41 12.59 4.85
CA HIS A 214 3.15 13.52 3.74
C HIS A 214 4.44 14.25 3.42
#